data_AF-H2ZGT5-F1
#
_entry.id   AF-H2ZGT5-F1
#
_cell.length_a   1.000
_cell.length_b   1.000
_cell.length_c   1.000
_cell.angle_alpha   90.00
_cell.angle_beta   90.00
_cell.angle_gamma   90.00
#
_symmetry.space_group_name_H-M   'P 1'
#
loop_
_entity.id
_entity.type
_entity.pdbx_description
1 polymer ?
#
loop_
_entity_poly.entity_id
_entity_poly.type
_entity_poly.pdbx_seq_one_letter_code
_entity_poly.pdbx_strand_id
1 'polypeptide(L)'
;MTQSYYRACDAQFWEQVPGIQGDQNFKSLDAVVSASCDEFGLKKTAKEIKILSRLLALESASDVDNDKVQISETSFKTLTKLFGSTEKRNGSCHLLKQIQNIMINSRAMVDREKISWFAGPKNRETADEILSDKKPGTYLIRMDEGEFVFTLRASKGSVHYIILGDPSTASNQDKYDAKLKFKDDADEQTYPDIVQFVNRKIRMKEFDDVKAEFVCRDLKFNALFKGYAGDRNSSG
;
A
#
# COMPACT_ATOMS: atom_id res chain seq x y z
N MET A 1 -9.79 -21.99 -8.28
CA MET A 1 -10.58 -20.95 -8.96
C MET A 1 -10.58 -19.72 -8.09
N THR A 2 -9.70 -18.76 -8.34
CA THR A 2 -9.68 -17.46 -7.67
C THR A 2 -10.84 -16.65 -8.21
N GLN A 3 -11.89 -16.44 -7.41
CA GLN A 3 -12.94 -15.48 -7.74
C GLN A 3 -12.27 -14.13 -8.01
N SER A 4 -12.41 -13.61 -9.23
CA SER A 4 -11.95 -12.27 -9.60
C SER A 4 -12.73 -11.27 -8.74
N TYR A 5 -12.12 -10.81 -7.65
CA TYR A 5 -12.70 -9.80 -6.80
C TYR A 5 -12.52 -8.43 -7.46
N TYR A 6 -13.47 -8.06 -8.30
CA TYR A 6 -13.52 -6.78 -9.00
C TYR A 6 -14.94 -6.24 -8.93
N ARG A 7 -15.15 -5.15 -8.20
CA ARG A 7 -16.51 -4.61 -8.01
C ARG A 7 -16.96 -3.86 -9.25
N ALA A 8 -18.28 -3.78 -9.43
CA ALA A 8 -18.88 -3.02 -10.52
C ALA A 8 -18.43 -1.55 -10.51
N CYS A 9 -18.28 -0.92 -9.34
CA CYS A 9 -17.76 0.45 -9.24
C CYS A 9 -16.31 0.57 -9.71
N ASP A 10 -15.46 -0.44 -9.44
CA ASP A 10 -14.07 -0.44 -9.90
C ASP A 10 -14.01 -0.66 -11.42
N ALA A 11 -14.86 -1.54 -11.95
CA ALA A 11 -15.04 -1.73 -13.40
C ALA A 11 -15.53 -0.45 -14.09
N GLN A 12 -16.56 0.19 -13.55
CA GLN A 12 -17.10 1.46 -14.06
C GLN A 12 -16.05 2.56 -14.01
N PHE A 13 -15.32 2.69 -12.89
CA PHE A 13 -14.22 3.64 -12.78
C PHE A 13 -13.11 3.36 -13.80
N TRP A 14 -12.79 2.09 -14.01
CA TRP A 14 -11.80 1.71 -15.02
C TRP A 14 -12.30 2.09 -16.41
N GLU A 15 -13.50 1.67 -16.80
CA GLU A 15 -14.09 1.91 -18.12
C GLU A 15 -14.17 3.40 -18.50
N GLN A 16 -14.48 4.29 -17.56
CA GLN A 16 -14.54 5.73 -17.81
C GLN A 16 -13.18 6.38 -18.08
N VAL A 17 -12.08 5.77 -17.62
CA VAL A 17 -10.74 6.33 -17.84
C VAL A 17 -10.36 6.14 -19.31
N PRO A 18 -9.89 7.18 -20.03
CA PRO A 18 -9.47 7.02 -21.42
C PRO A 18 -8.42 5.91 -21.61
N GLY A 19 -8.68 5.00 -22.56
CA GLY A 19 -7.74 3.95 -22.94
C GLY A 19 -6.60 4.47 -23.81
N ILE A 20 -5.56 3.65 -23.98
CA ILE A 20 -4.49 3.92 -24.95
C ILE A 20 -4.96 3.47 -26.34
N GLN A 21 -4.58 4.21 -27.38
CA GLN A 21 -4.97 3.89 -28.75
C GLN A 21 -4.54 2.46 -29.13
N GLY A 22 -5.53 1.60 -29.42
CA GLY A 22 -5.29 0.20 -29.80
C GLY A 22 -5.27 -0.81 -28.66
N ASP A 23 -5.36 -0.40 -27.39
CA ASP A 23 -5.42 -1.34 -26.25
C ASP A 23 -6.30 -0.81 -25.10
N GLN A 24 -7.45 -1.45 -24.90
CA GLN A 24 -8.41 -1.11 -23.83
C GLN A 24 -8.01 -1.65 -22.46
N ASN A 25 -7.07 -2.61 -22.39
CA ASN A 25 -6.61 -3.20 -21.13
C ASN A 25 -5.56 -2.34 -20.43
N PHE A 26 -5.03 -1.34 -21.14
CA PHE A 26 -4.02 -0.42 -20.63
C PHE A 26 -4.50 1.03 -20.71
N LYS A 27 -4.15 1.78 -19.67
CA LYS A 27 -4.45 3.20 -19.54
C LYS A 27 -3.19 3.94 -19.14
N SER A 28 -3.01 5.17 -19.60
CA SER A 28 -1.86 5.95 -19.13
C SER A 28 -2.04 6.28 -17.65
N LEU A 29 -0.92 6.36 -16.93
CA LEU A 29 -0.94 6.76 -15.52
C LEU A 29 -1.58 8.15 -15.35
N ASP A 30 -1.28 9.11 -16.22
CA ASP A 30 -1.90 10.43 -16.16
C ASP A 30 -3.43 10.38 -16.35
N ALA A 31 -3.95 9.50 -17.23
CA ALA A 31 -5.39 9.33 -17.39
C ALA A 31 -6.04 8.77 -16.13
N VAL A 32 -5.45 7.74 -15.52
CA VAL A 32 -5.97 7.14 -14.26
C VAL A 32 -5.92 8.16 -13.12
N VAL A 33 -4.85 8.93 -13.02
CA VAL A 33 -4.68 9.99 -12.02
C VAL A 33 -5.69 11.12 -12.23
N SER A 34 -5.87 11.57 -13.47
CA SER A 34 -6.83 12.64 -13.81
C SER A 34 -8.25 12.21 -13.48
N ALA A 35 -8.66 11.02 -13.90
CA ALA A 35 -9.97 10.47 -13.54
C ALA A 35 -10.17 10.35 -12.02
N SER A 36 -9.12 9.95 -11.28
CA SER A 36 -9.19 9.91 -9.81
C SER A 36 -9.34 11.32 -9.21
N CYS A 37 -8.65 12.31 -9.77
CA CYS A 37 -8.77 13.70 -9.33
C CYS A 37 -10.17 14.25 -9.57
N ASP A 38 -10.73 14.01 -10.76
CA ASP A 38 -12.04 14.51 -11.14
C ASP A 38 -13.15 13.83 -10.34
N GLU A 39 -13.10 12.50 -10.18
CA GLU A 39 -14.12 11.73 -9.46
C GLU A 39 -14.19 12.11 -7.97
N PHE A 40 -13.03 12.32 -7.34
CA PHE A 40 -12.91 12.54 -5.89
C PHE A 40 -12.58 13.99 -5.51
N GLY A 41 -12.60 14.93 -6.46
CA GLY A 41 -12.37 16.35 -6.20
C GLY A 41 -10.96 16.67 -5.65
N LEU A 42 -9.95 15.92 -6.09
CA LEU A 42 -8.56 16.07 -5.64
C LEU A 42 -7.72 16.86 -6.64
N LYS A 43 -6.65 17.50 -6.17
CA LYS A 43 -5.64 18.10 -7.04
C LYS A 43 -4.62 17.04 -7.45
N LYS A 44 -4.07 17.09 -8.67
CA LYS A 44 -2.94 16.23 -9.10
C LYS A 44 -1.72 16.32 -8.16
N THR A 45 -1.57 17.44 -7.46
CA THR A 45 -0.49 17.66 -6.48
C THR A 45 -0.78 17.11 -5.09
N ALA A 46 -1.99 16.60 -4.83
CA ALA A 46 -2.37 15.98 -3.56
C ALA A 46 -1.46 14.79 -3.26
N LYS A 47 -1.11 14.58 -1.99
CA LYS A 47 -0.13 13.57 -1.59
C LYS A 47 -0.66 12.16 -1.82
N GLU A 48 -1.95 11.95 -1.58
CA GLU A 48 -2.67 10.71 -1.83
C GLU A 48 -2.59 10.31 -3.30
N ILE A 49 -2.72 11.29 -4.21
CA ILE A 49 -2.58 11.08 -5.65
C ILE A 49 -1.14 10.70 -6.01
N LYS A 50 -0.13 11.39 -5.47
CA LYS A 50 1.28 11.03 -5.71
C LYS A 50 1.60 9.61 -5.25
N ILE A 51 1.05 9.19 -4.12
CA ILE A 51 1.22 7.83 -3.61
C ILE A 51 0.48 6.82 -4.49
N LEU A 52 -0.78 7.10 -4.85
CA LEU A 52 -1.55 6.29 -5.80
C LEU A 52 -0.77 6.08 -7.11
N SER A 53 -0.22 7.15 -7.67
CA SER A 53 0.60 7.08 -8.88
C SER A 53 1.80 6.16 -8.69
N ARG A 54 2.48 6.24 -7.54
CA ARG A 54 3.63 5.39 -7.24
C ARG A 54 3.25 3.93 -7.02
N LEU A 55 2.08 3.67 -6.44
CA LEU A 55 1.55 2.33 -6.23
C LEU A 55 1.08 1.68 -7.53
N LEU A 56 0.61 2.47 -8.50
CA LEU A 56 0.19 1.98 -9.82
C LEU A 56 1.38 1.78 -10.76
N ALA A 57 2.38 2.68 -10.72
CA ALA A 57 3.59 2.63 -11.56
C ALA A 57 4.61 1.59 -11.06
N LEU A 58 4.13 0.37 -10.77
CA LEU A 58 4.78 -0.72 -10.02
C LEU A 58 6.24 -1.04 -10.39
N GLU A 59 6.72 -0.59 -11.54
CA GLU A 59 8.07 -0.90 -12.05
C GLU A 59 8.80 0.30 -12.66
N SER A 60 8.17 1.48 -12.75
CA SER A 60 8.78 2.63 -13.41
C SER A 60 9.75 3.34 -12.46
N ALA A 61 11.04 3.20 -12.75
CA ALA A 61 12.11 3.97 -12.14
C ALA A 61 11.79 5.48 -12.19
N SER A 62 12.39 6.21 -11.26
CA SER A 62 12.00 7.53 -10.72
C SER A 62 11.87 8.72 -11.67
N ASP A 63 11.95 8.57 -12.99
CA ASP A 63 12.05 9.71 -13.92
C ASP A 63 11.34 9.47 -15.26
N VAL A 64 10.30 8.63 -15.29
CA VAL A 64 9.51 8.40 -16.50
C VAL A 64 8.34 9.37 -16.56
N ASP A 65 8.26 10.08 -17.68
CA ASP A 65 7.10 10.87 -18.10
C ASP A 65 5.79 10.09 -17.85
N ASN A 66 4.92 10.60 -16.97
CA ASN A 66 3.70 9.91 -16.54
C ASN A 66 2.79 9.53 -17.73
N ASP A 67 2.89 10.25 -18.84
CA ASP A 67 2.12 10.00 -20.06
C ASP A 67 2.55 8.70 -20.75
N LYS A 68 3.77 8.20 -20.47
CA LYS A 68 4.33 6.96 -21.04
C LYS A 68 4.15 5.74 -20.15
N VAL A 69 3.80 5.94 -18.87
CA VAL A 69 3.60 4.84 -17.94
C VAL A 69 2.24 4.22 -18.20
N GLN A 70 2.24 2.95 -18.62
CA GLN A 70 1.02 2.19 -18.90
C GLN A 70 0.61 1.40 -17.66
N ILE A 71 -0.65 1.55 -17.27
CA ILE A 71 -1.27 0.85 -16.16
C ILE A 71 -2.18 -0.22 -16.73
N SER A 72 -1.97 -1.47 -16.33
CA SER A 72 -2.88 -2.57 -16.68
C SER A 72 -4.09 -2.59 -15.76
N GLU A 73 -5.21 -3.11 -16.25
CA GLU A 73 -6.39 -3.36 -15.41
C GLU A 73 -6.06 -4.31 -14.24
N THR A 74 -5.18 -5.29 -14.46
CA THR A 74 -4.71 -6.21 -13.42
C THR A 74 -4.00 -5.47 -12.28
N SER A 75 -3.14 -4.50 -12.59
CA SER A 75 -2.46 -3.68 -11.59
C SER A 75 -3.45 -2.84 -10.78
N PHE A 76 -4.46 -2.29 -11.43
CA PHE A 76 -5.53 -1.55 -10.76
C PHE A 76 -6.39 -2.45 -9.85
N LYS A 77 -6.83 -3.61 -10.35
CA LYS A 77 -7.53 -4.65 -9.59
C LYS A 77 -6.75 -5.09 -8.35
N THR A 78 -5.45 -5.26 -8.50
CA THR A 78 -4.55 -5.64 -7.41
C THR A 78 -4.55 -4.58 -6.32
N LEU A 79 -4.59 -3.30 -6.71
CA LEU A 79 -4.62 -2.19 -5.77
C LEU A 79 -5.96 -2.11 -5.02
N THR A 80 -7.08 -2.23 -5.72
CA THR A 80 -8.42 -2.17 -5.09
C THR A 80 -8.69 -3.38 -4.20
N LYS A 81 -8.11 -4.55 -4.52
CA LYS A 81 -8.14 -5.73 -3.63
C LYS A 81 -7.50 -5.44 -2.27
N LEU A 82 -6.38 -4.74 -2.24
CA LEU A 82 -5.62 -4.46 -1.01
C LEU A 82 -6.19 -3.29 -0.22
N PHE A 83 -6.55 -2.20 -0.91
CA PHE A 83 -6.91 -0.93 -0.28
C PHE A 83 -8.42 -0.65 -0.25
N GLY A 84 -9.22 -1.53 -0.84
CA GLY A 84 -10.65 -1.38 -0.99
C GLY A 84 -11.03 -0.70 -2.30
N SER A 85 -12.34 -0.72 -2.60
CA SER A 85 -12.87 -0.22 -3.86
C SER A 85 -12.91 1.31 -4.00
N THR A 86 -13.13 1.75 -5.23
CA THR A 86 -13.35 3.13 -5.67
C THR A 86 -14.76 3.67 -5.42
N GLU A 87 -15.66 2.87 -4.83
CA GLU A 87 -17.01 3.33 -4.47
C GLU A 87 -16.99 4.64 -3.67
N LYS A 88 -17.72 5.63 -4.17
CA LYS A 88 -17.76 6.98 -3.64
C LYS A 88 -18.51 7.03 -2.30
N ARG A 89 -17.84 7.54 -1.28
CA ARG A 89 -18.33 7.63 0.11
C ARG A 89 -17.78 8.85 0.82
N ASN A 90 -18.65 9.78 1.20
CA ASN A 90 -18.30 11.04 1.88
C ASN A 90 -17.20 11.81 1.12
N GLY A 91 -17.35 11.97 -0.19
CA GLY A 91 -16.41 12.72 -1.04
C GLY A 91 -15.06 12.03 -1.32
N SER A 92 -14.91 10.74 -1.00
CA SER A 92 -13.69 9.96 -1.28
C SER A 92 -14.06 8.48 -1.50
N CYS A 93 -13.11 7.55 -1.44
CA CYS A 93 -13.32 6.11 -1.53
C CYS A 93 -12.41 5.34 -0.55
N HIS A 94 -12.62 4.03 -0.37
CA HIS A 94 -11.79 3.24 0.54
C HIS A 94 -10.33 3.19 0.11
N LEU A 95 -10.07 3.01 -1.20
CA LEU A 95 -8.72 3.03 -1.78
C LEU A 95 -7.92 4.25 -1.30
N LEU A 96 -8.45 5.45 -1.52
CA LEU A 96 -7.78 6.71 -1.16
C LEU A 96 -7.68 6.90 0.35
N LYS A 97 -8.71 6.52 1.11
CA LYS A 97 -8.68 6.59 2.59
C LYS A 97 -7.62 5.67 3.19
N GLN A 98 -7.41 4.48 2.64
CA GLN A 98 -6.37 3.57 3.13
C GLN A 98 -4.96 4.01 2.72
N ILE A 99 -4.80 4.56 1.51
CA ILE A 99 -3.55 5.22 1.12
C ILE A 99 -3.21 6.35 2.11
N GLN A 100 -4.19 7.18 2.45
CA GLN A 100 -4.03 8.25 3.43
C GLN A 100 -3.71 7.70 4.82
N ASN A 101 -4.40 6.64 5.27
CA ASN A 101 -4.14 5.98 6.55
C ASN A 101 -2.69 5.50 6.65
N ILE A 102 -2.15 4.85 5.62
CA ILE A 102 -0.74 4.44 5.57
C ILE A 102 0.15 5.66 5.63
N MET A 103 -0.04 6.65 4.75
CA MET A 103 0.78 7.87 4.73
C MET A 103 0.92 8.50 6.13
N ILE A 104 -0.17 8.52 6.88
CA ILE A 104 -0.21 9.15 8.19
C ILE A 104 0.41 8.23 9.25
N ASN A 105 0.03 6.97 9.27
CA ASN A 105 0.24 6.10 10.43
C ASN A 105 1.28 4.99 10.21
N SER A 106 1.87 4.88 9.02
CA SER A 106 2.91 3.89 8.74
C SER A 106 4.31 4.29 9.21
N ARG A 107 4.43 5.26 10.12
CA ARG A 107 5.70 5.89 10.50
C ARG A 107 6.15 5.50 11.91
N ALA A 108 7.45 5.32 12.08
CA ALA A 108 8.13 5.15 13.36
C ALA A 108 9.14 6.27 13.59
N MET A 109 9.38 6.60 14.85
CA MET A 109 10.45 7.52 15.21
C MET A 109 11.77 6.74 15.25
N VAL A 110 12.74 7.15 14.45
CA VAL A 110 14.04 6.51 14.32
C VAL A 110 15.08 7.62 14.22
N ASP A 111 15.98 7.71 15.19
CA ASP A 111 17.01 8.77 15.28
C ASP A 111 16.46 10.19 15.04
N ARG A 112 15.29 10.49 15.64
CA ARG A 112 14.55 11.77 15.51
C ARG A 112 13.94 12.04 14.13
N GLU A 113 13.99 11.08 13.21
CA GLU A 113 13.30 11.12 11.92
C GLU A 113 12.06 10.21 11.92
N LYS A 114 10.97 10.66 11.28
CA LYS A 114 9.80 9.82 11.02
C LYS A 114 10.04 9.00 9.75
N ILE A 115 10.27 7.71 9.92
CA ILE A 115 10.56 6.76 8.84
C ILE A 115 9.37 5.82 8.67
N SER A 116 8.92 5.61 7.42
CA SER A 116 7.84 4.68 7.16
C SER A 116 8.33 3.24 7.13
N TRP A 117 7.57 2.32 7.73
CA TRP A 117 7.78 0.89 7.58
C TRP A 117 7.18 0.32 6.29
N PHE A 118 6.32 1.09 5.61
CA PHE A 118 5.71 0.69 4.35
C PHE A 118 6.67 0.97 3.19
N ALA A 119 7.11 -0.10 2.53
CA ALA A 119 8.03 -0.09 1.41
C ALA A 119 7.33 0.01 0.03
N GLY A 120 6.00 -0.18 0.02
CA GLY A 120 5.24 -0.29 -1.22
C GLY A 120 5.56 -1.57 -2.00
N PRO A 121 5.38 -1.55 -3.32
CA PRO A 121 5.63 -2.69 -4.20
C PRO A 121 7.08 -3.12 -4.19
N LYS A 122 7.31 -4.40 -3.88
CA LYS A 122 8.65 -4.98 -3.82
C LYS A 122 8.55 -6.51 -3.82
N ASN A 123 9.27 -7.15 -4.74
CA ASN A 123 9.41 -8.60 -4.76
C ASN A 123 10.29 -9.10 -3.60
N ARG A 124 10.41 -10.43 -3.50
CA ARG A 124 11.17 -11.09 -2.45
C ARG A 124 12.66 -10.77 -2.53
N GLU A 125 13.26 -10.89 -3.70
CA GLU A 125 14.69 -10.75 -3.93
C GLU A 125 15.17 -9.34 -3.53
N THR A 126 14.47 -8.31 -3.99
CA THR A 126 14.80 -6.92 -3.64
C THR A 126 14.63 -6.67 -2.13
N ALA A 127 13.67 -7.32 -1.48
CA ALA A 127 13.49 -7.19 -0.03
C ALA A 127 14.64 -7.84 0.74
N ASP A 128 15.15 -8.98 0.27
CA ASP A 128 16.29 -9.68 0.84
C ASP A 128 17.57 -8.88 0.70
N GLU A 129 17.82 -8.30 -0.47
CA GLU A 129 18.96 -7.42 -0.72
C GLU A 129 18.94 -6.18 0.19
N ILE A 130 17.76 -5.55 0.37
CA ILE A 130 17.63 -4.38 1.25
C ILE A 130 17.93 -4.72 2.72
N LEU A 131 17.64 -5.95 3.14
CA LEU A 131 17.75 -6.39 4.53
C LEU A 131 19.02 -7.18 4.84
N SER A 132 19.80 -7.61 3.84
CA SER A 132 20.97 -8.49 4.00
C SER A 132 21.99 -7.93 5.01
N ASP A 133 22.27 -6.63 4.92
CA ASP A 133 23.26 -5.93 5.74
C ASP A 133 22.63 -5.16 6.90
N LYS A 134 21.36 -5.43 7.19
CA LYS A 134 20.66 -4.81 8.32
C LYS A 134 20.78 -5.69 9.55
N LYS A 135 20.69 -5.06 10.72
CA LYS A 135 20.68 -5.78 12.00
C LYS A 135 19.42 -6.66 12.12
N PRO A 136 19.52 -7.82 12.79
CA PRO A 136 18.34 -8.60 13.18
C PRO A 136 17.29 -7.73 13.86
N GLY A 137 16.02 -8.00 13.57
CA GLY A 137 14.87 -7.20 14.00
C GLY A 137 14.52 -6.04 13.07
N THR A 138 15.30 -5.81 12.00
CA THR A 138 14.95 -4.80 10.99
C THR A 138 13.85 -5.32 10.07
N TYR A 139 12.81 -4.53 9.83
CA TYR A 139 11.65 -4.96 9.06
C TYR A 139 11.09 -3.92 8.09
N LEU A 140 10.27 -4.41 7.16
CA LEU A 140 9.44 -3.63 6.24
C LEU A 140 8.13 -4.36 5.91
N ILE A 141 7.12 -3.60 5.49
CA ILE A 141 5.89 -4.13 4.86
C ILE A 141 5.93 -3.78 3.38
N ARG A 142 5.80 -4.80 2.52
CA ARG A 142 5.78 -4.65 1.06
C ARG A 142 4.49 -5.19 0.46
N MET A 143 4.25 -4.84 -0.79
CA MET A 143 3.23 -5.45 -1.63
C MET A 143 3.90 -6.38 -2.65
N ASP A 144 3.36 -7.58 -2.78
CA ASP A 144 3.84 -8.59 -3.72
C ASP A 144 2.66 -9.40 -4.23
N GLU A 145 2.51 -9.49 -5.56
CA GLU A 145 1.44 -10.27 -6.23
C GLU A 145 0.02 -10.09 -5.65
N GLY A 146 -0.30 -8.89 -5.15
CA GLY A 146 -1.61 -8.58 -4.57
C GLY A 146 -1.84 -9.07 -3.15
N GLU A 147 -0.76 -9.22 -2.40
CA GLU A 147 -0.75 -9.50 -0.97
C GLU A 147 0.15 -8.48 -0.25
N PHE A 148 -0.15 -8.22 1.03
CA PHE A 148 0.82 -7.58 1.90
C PHE A 148 1.79 -8.64 2.43
N VAL A 149 3.07 -8.30 2.49
CA VAL A 149 4.11 -9.19 3.00
C VAL A 149 4.91 -8.45 4.06
N PHE A 150 4.96 -9.03 5.26
CA PHE A 150 5.88 -8.61 6.31
C PHE A 150 7.21 -9.31 6.09
N THR A 151 8.27 -8.54 5.89
CA THR A 151 9.63 -9.09 5.78
C THR A 151 10.46 -8.62 6.97
N LEU A 152 11.09 -9.57 7.66
CA LEU A 152 11.89 -9.37 8.86
C LEU A 152 13.29 -9.92 8.63
N ARG A 153 14.31 -9.13 8.98
CA ARG A 153 15.67 -9.62 9.10
C ARG A 153 15.81 -10.44 10.38
N ALA A 154 15.91 -11.75 10.27
CA ALA A 154 16.26 -12.66 11.35
C ALA A 154 17.79 -12.89 11.41
N SER A 155 18.24 -13.70 12.37
CA SER A 155 19.68 -13.95 12.60
C SER A 155 20.38 -14.66 11.43
N LYS A 156 19.67 -15.49 10.66
CA LYS A 156 20.23 -16.31 9.56
C LYS A 156 19.86 -15.84 8.16
N GLY A 157 19.05 -14.79 8.03
CA GLY A 157 18.39 -14.48 6.77
C GLY A 157 17.18 -13.59 6.98
N SER A 158 16.55 -13.20 5.88
CA SER A 158 15.22 -12.61 5.93
C SER A 158 14.16 -13.71 6.00
N VAL A 159 13.07 -13.42 6.73
CA VAL A 159 11.87 -14.26 6.78
C VAL A 159 10.70 -13.44 6.25
N HIS A 160 9.80 -14.08 5.51
CA HIS A 160 8.65 -13.43 4.89
C HIS A 160 7.35 -14.07 5.37
N TYR A 161 6.45 -13.24 5.88
CA TYR A 161 5.14 -13.65 6.34
C TYR A 161 4.08 -13.02 5.45
N ILE A 162 3.31 -13.85 4.78
CA ILE A 162 2.19 -13.42 3.95
C ILE A 162 1.05 -12.97 4.87
N ILE A 163 0.52 -11.77 4.60
CA ILE A 163 -0.64 -11.21 5.29
C ILE A 163 -1.82 -11.34 4.32
N LEU A 164 -2.72 -12.24 4.66
CA LEU A 164 -3.98 -12.43 3.95
C LEU A 164 -4.97 -11.34 4.38
N GLY A 165 -5.87 -11.00 3.47
CA GLY A 165 -7.06 -10.21 3.75
C GLY A 165 -8.27 -10.79 3.04
N ASP A 166 -9.46 -10.36 3.44
CA ASP A 166 -10.72 -10.66 2.76
C ASP A 166 -11.12 -9.45 1.90
N PRO A 167 -10.94 -9.52 0.57
CA PRO A 167 -11.31 -8.43 -0.33
C PRO A 167 -12.80 -8.08 -0.24
N SER A 168 -13.65 -9.07 0.09
CA SER A 168 -15.09 -8.91 0.20
C SER A 168 -15.48 -7.93 1.30
N THR A 169 -14.82 -8.02 2.46
CA THR A 169 -15.10 -7.14 3.59
C THR A 169 -14.35 -5.81 3.45
N ALA A 170 -13.17 -5.81 2.83
CA ALA A 170 -12.40 -4.60 2.54
C ALA A 170 -13.18 -3.61 1.64
N SER A 171 -14.04 -4.13 0.76
CA SER A 171 -14.67 -3.32 -0.28
C SER A 171 -16.19 -3.20 -0.18
N ASN A 172 -16.92 -4.17 0.41
CA ASN A 172 -18.39 -4.14 0.42
C ASN A 172 -19.00 -3.46 1.65
N GLN A 173 -18.26 -3.25 2.74
CA GLN A 173 -18.81 -2.71 3.99
C GLN A 173 -18.62 -1.20 4.12
N ASP A 174 -19.56 -0.50 4.75
CA ASP A 174 -19.54 0.96 5.01
C ASP A 174 -18.21 1.44 5.61
N LYS A 175 -17.74 0.70 6.62
CA LYS A 175 -16.42 0.87 7.22
C LYS A 175 -15.44 -0.11 6.59
N TYR A 176 -14.23 0.35 6.31
CA TYR A 176 -13.17 -0.52 5.82
C TYR A 176 -12.77 -1.54 6.90
N ASP A 177 -12.83 -2.83 6.55
CA ASP A 177 -12.35 -3.94 7.36
C ASP A 177 -11.89 -5.08 6.44
N ALA A 178 -10.59 -5.16 6.18
CA ALA A 178 -10.00 -6.19 5.34
C ALA A 178 -9.73 -7.51 6.09
N LYS A 179 -10.06 -7.60 7.38
CA LYS A 179 -9.86 -8.80 8.21
C LYS A 179 -8.47 -9.43 8.06
N LEU A 180 -7.43 -8.59 8.10
CA LEU A 180 -6.06 -9.00 7.85
C LEU A 180 -5.56 -9.99 8.91
N LYS A 181 -4.92 -11.07 8.48
CA LYS A 181 -4.26 -12.07 9.34
C LYS A 181 -2.99 -12.64 8.68
N PHE A 182 -2.08 -13.23 9.45
CA PHE A 182 -1.02 -14.03 8.82
C PHE A 182 -1.61 -15.30 8.21
N LYS A 183 -1.06 -15.72 7.06
CA LYS A 183 -1.50 -16.92 6.34
C LYS A 183 -1.46 -18.19 7.21
N ASP A 184 -0.40 -18.32 8.00
CA ASP A 184 -0.12 -19.49 8.82
C ASP A 184 -0.24 -19.20 10.33
N ASP A 185 -1.01 -18.17 10.71
CA ASP A 185 -1.27 -17.90 12.14
C ASP A 185 -2.22 -18.93 12.73
N ALA A 186 -1.89 -19.44 13.92
CA ALA A 186 -2.78 -20.31 14.67
C ALA A 186 -3.91 -19.52 15.35
N ASP A 187 -3.72 -18.21 15.60
CA ASP A 187 -4.78 -17.35 16.07
C ASP A 187 -5.62 -16.82 14.90
N GLU A 188 -6.94 -17.04 14.97
CA GLU A 188 -7.90 -16.51 13.98
C GLU A 188 -8.16 -15.00 14.19
N GLN A 189 -7.22 -14.29 14.83
CA GLN A 189 -7.35 -12.88 15.11
C GLN A 189 -7.14 -12.07 13.84
N THR A 190 -8.11 -11.22 13.52
CA THR A 190 -8.09 -10.38 12.33
C THR A 190 -7.99 -8.90 12.69
N TYR A 191 -7.48 -8.11 11.74
CA TYR A 191 -7.28 -6.67 11.90
C TYR A 191 -7.88 -5.91 10.72
N PRO A 192 -8.51 -4.75 10.95
CA PRO A 192 -9.27 -4.08 9.90
C PRO A 192 -8.39 -3.51 8.79
N ASP A 193 -7.17 -3.07 9.11
CA ASP A 193 -6.25 -2.44 8.17
C ASP A 193 -4.78 -2.75 8.52
N ILE A 194 -3.88 -2.50 7.57
CA ILE A 194 -2.46 -2.86 7.70
C ILE A 194 -1.75 -2.06 8.80
N VAL A 195 -2.22 -0.85 9.11
CA VAL A 195 -1.65 -0.03 10.18
C VAL A 195 -1.99 -0.64 11.54
N GLN A 196 -3.24 -1.03 11.76
CA GLN A 196 -3.63 -1.74 12.98
C GLN A 196 -2.93 -3.09 13.08
N PHE A 197 -2.81 -3.82 11.97
CA PHE A 197 -2.08 -5.08 11.92
C PHE A 197 -0.64 -4.89 12.39
N VAL A 198 0.10 -3.93 11.83
CA VAL A 198 1.49 -3.68 12.23
C VAL A 198 1.59 -3.27 13.70
N ASN A 199 0.76 -2.33 14.14
CA ASN A 199 0.88 -1.77 15.49
C ASN A 199 0.47 -2.74 16.60
N ARG A 200 -0.49 -3.64 16.33
CA ARG A 200 -1.07 -4.51 17.36
C ARG A 200 -0.59 -5.95 17.26
N LYS A 201 -0.20 -6.41 16.07
CA LYS A 201 0.33 -7.76 15.84
C LYS A 201 1.85 -7.77 15.72
N ILE A 202 2.38 -7.11 14.68
CA ILE A 202 3.81 -7.23 14.32
C ILE A 202 4.72 -6.65 15.41
N ARG A 203 4.40 -5.47 15.95
CA ARG A 203 5.25 -4.84 16.97
C ARG A 203 5.19 -5.50 18.34
N MET A 204 4.18 -6.34 18.59
CA MET A 204 3.92 -6.92 19.91
C MET A 204 4.36 -8.39 20.01
N LYS A 205 4.68 -9.04 18.89
CA LYS A 205 4.99 -10.48 18.80
C LYS A 205 6.47 -10.70 18.45
N GLU A 206 7.01 -11.82 18.92
CA GLU A 206 8.30 -12.36 18.48
C GLU A 206 8.09 -13.32 17.30
N PHE A 207 8.99 -13.24 16.34
CA PHE A 207 8.99 -14.02 15.09
C PHE A 207 10.34 -14.71 14.99
N ASP A 208 10.36 -16.04 15.09
CA ASP A 208 11.58 -16.85 15.12
C ASP A 208 12.62 -16.30 16.12
N ASP A 209 12.18 -16.07 17.36
CA ASP A 209 12.95 -15.49 18.49
C ASP A 209 13.48 -14.07 18.24
N VAL A 210 12.94 -13.35 17.25
CA VAL A 210 13.34 -11.98 16.90
C VAL A 210 12.13 -11.04 16.93
N LYS A 211 12.28 -9.88 17.57
CA LYS A 211 11.27 -8.81 17.55
C LYS A 211 11.42 -7.93 16.32
N ALA A 212 10.29 -7.48 15.76
CA ALA A 212 10.24 -6.44 14.74
C ALA A 212 10.51 -5.06 15.36
N GLU A 213 11.76 -4.80 15.72
CA GLU A 213 12.16 -3.62 16.50
C GLU A 213 12.53 -2.43 15.64
N PHE A 214 13.17 -2.66 14.48
CA PHE A 214 13.79 -1.59 13.70
C PHE A 214 13.10 -1.42 12.34
N VAL A 215 12.68 -0.20 12.03
CA VAL A 215 12.15 0.10 10.71
C VAL A 215 13.29 0.26 9.70
N CYS A 216 13.16 -0.35 8.52
CA CYS A 216 14.12 -0.17 7.44
C CYS A 216 14.10 1.29 6.91
N ARG A 217 15.27 1.94 6.88
CA ARG A 217 15.40 3.38 6.61
C ARG A 217 15.45 3.74 5.12
N ASP A 218 15.94 2.84 4.29
CA ASP A 218 16.33 3.13 2.90
C ASP A 218 15.20 2.81 1.90
N LEU A 219 13.97 3.15 2.26
CA LEU A 219 12.79 2.89 1.44
C LEU A 219 12.43 4.12 0.61
N LYS A 220 12.25 3.95 -0.71
CA LYS A 220 11.86 5.04 -1.63
C LYS A 220 10.57 5.76 -1.19
N PHE A 221 9.63 5.04 -0.57
CA PHE A 221 8.40 5.60 -0.04
C PHE A 221 8.62 6.57 1.14
N ASN A 222 9.74 6.47 1.86
CA ASN A 222 10.05 7.39 2.95
C ASN A 222 10.11 8.84 2.46
N ALA A 223 10.65 9.07 1.26
CA ALA A 223 10.70 10.41 0.65
C ALA A 223 9.30 10.99 0.37
N LEU A 224 8.33 10.15 -0.02
CA LEU A 224 6.95 10.59 -0.28
C LEU A 224 6.19 10.96 1.01
N PHE A 225 6.63 10.44 2.15
CA PHE A 225 6.01 10.69 3.45
C PHE A 225 6.71 11.80 4.26
N LYS A 226 7.85 12.33 3.78
CA LYS A 226 8.50 13.53 4.35
C LYS A 226 7.59 14.75 4.19
N GLY A 227 7.43 15.55 5.26
CA GLY A 227 6.56 16.74 5.26
C GLY A 227 5.15 16.54 5.85
N TYR A 228 4.87 15.42 6.52
CA TYR A 228 3.66 15.24 7.35
C TYR A 228 4.01 15.29 8.85
N ALA A 229 5.05 16.02 9.23
CA ALA A 229 5.41 16.23 10.63
C ALA A 229 4.87 17.57 11.19
N GLY A 230 4.22 18.40 10.38
CA GLY A 230 4.04 19.83 10.66
C GLY A 230 2.62 20.42 10.73
N ASP A 231 1.53 19.69 10.46
CA ASP A 231 0.17 20.30 10.43
C ASP A 231 -0.66 20.03 11.70
N ARG A 232 -0.01 20.00 12.87
CA ARG A 232 -0.66 20.14 14.17
C ARG A 232 0.13 21.14 15.02
N ASN A 233 0.01 22.42 14.68
CA ASN A 233 0.24 23.58 15.56
C ASN A 233 -0.15 24.89 14.82
N SER A 234 -1.37 24.95 14.29
CA SER A 234 -1.98 26.20 13.82
C SER A 234 -3.42 26.27 14.34
N SER A 235 -3.53 26.37 15.66
CA SER A 235 -4.71 26.83 16.39
C SER A 235 -4.20 27.47 17.68
N GLY A 236 -3.59 28.64 17.52
CA GLY A 236 -3.36 29.63 18.56
C GLY A 236 -4.17 30.87 18.18
#